data_AF-A0A7Y3NGS9-F1
#
_entry.id   AF-A0A7Y3NGS9-F1
#
_cell.length_a   1.000
_cell.length_b   1.000
_cell.length_c   1.000
_cell.angle_alpha   90.00
_cell.angle_beta   90.00
_cell.angle_gamma   90.00
#
_symmetry.space_group_name_H-M   'P 1'
#
loop_
_entity.id
_entity.type
_entity.pdbx_description
1 polymer ?
#
loop_
_entity_poly.entity_id
_entity_poly.type
_entity_poly.pdbx_seq_one_letter_code
_entity_poly.pdbx_strand_id
1 'polypeptide(L)' 'MSGHSKWATIKRKKEALDSKRGQMFTKIIKEIMVAARMGGSNPERNARLKMVILKAKAANMP' A
#
# COMPACT_ATOMS: atom_id res chain seq x y z
N MET A 1 8.54 -33.10 -23.52
CA MET A 1 8.90 -31.67 -23.62
C MET A 1 8.32 -30.95 -22.41
N SER A 2 9.05 -30.91 -21.30
CA SER A 2 8.63 -30.20 -20.09
C SER A 2 8.97 -28.71 -20.25
N GLY A 3 8.16 -28.02 -21.05
CA GLY A 3 8.22 -26.57 -21.25
C GLY A 3 7.74 -25.85 -19.99
N HIS A 4 8.53 -25.88 -18.93
CA HIS A 4 8.30 -25.08 -17.73
C HIS A 4 8.42 -23.61 -18.11
N SER A 5 7.28 -22.96 -18.35
CA SER A 5 7.21 -21.51 -18.54
C SER A 5 7.49 -20.83 -17.21
N LYS A 6 8.78 -20.73 -16.85
CA LYS A 6 9.29 -19.97 -15.69
C LYS A 6 8.63 -18.60 -15.61
N TRP A 7 8.41 -17.98 -16.77
CA TRP A 7 7.64 -16.76 -16.92
C TRP A 7 6.21 -16.84 -16.37
N ALA A 8 5.41 -17.86 -16.74
CA ALA A 8 4.02 -17.95 -16.32
C ALA A 8 3.89 -18.12 -14.81
N THR A 9 4.79 -18.87 -14.19
CA THR A 9 4.84 -19.01 -12.72
C THR A 9 5.23 -17.71 -12.03
N ILE A 10 6.24 -16.99 -12.56
CA ILE A 10 6.63 -15.66 -12.06
C ILE A 10 5.47 -14.68 -12.19
N LYS A 11 4.79 -14.66 -13.35
CA LYS A 11 3.64 -13.79 -13.62
C LYS A 11 2.53 -14.02 -12.60
N ARG A 12 2.06 -15.26 -12.41
CA ARG A 12 1.00 -15.57 -11.44
C ARG A 12 1.38 -15.18 -10.01
N LYS A 13 2.63 -15.45 -9.61
CA LYS A 13 3.13 -15.06 -8.28
C LYS A 13 3.14 -13.54 -8.12
N LYS A 14 3.60 -12.82 -9.14
CA LYS A 14 3.65 -11.35 -9.14
C LYS A 14 2.25 -10.74 -9.09
N GLU A 15 1.31 -11.22 -9.91
CA GLU A 15 -0.08 -10.73 -9.93
C GLU A 15 -0.76 -10.87 -8.57
N ALA A 16 -0.56 -12.00 -7.88
CA ALA A 16 -1.09 -12.19 -6.53
C ALA A 16 -0.48 -11.22 -5.50
N LEU A 17 0.81 -10.91 -5.63
CA LEU A 17 1.50 -9.93 -4.77
C LEU A 17 1.05 -8.50 -5.06
N ASP A 18 0.93 -8.14 -6.33
CA ASP A 18 0.51 -6.82 -6.77
C ASP A 18 -0.96 -6.55 -6.39
N SER A 19 -1.83 -7.55 -6.49
CA SER A 19 -3.22 -7.46 -6.01
C SER A 19 -3.29 -7.16 -4.51
N LYS A 20 -2.50 -7.88 -3.70
CA LYS A 20 -2.41 -7.63 -2.25
C LYS A 20 -1.85 -6.24 -1.94
N ARG A 21 -0.82 -5.80 -2.67
CA ARG A 21 -0.24 -4.45 -2.54
C ARG A 21 -1.27 -3.36 -2.91
N GLY A 22 -2.01 -3.54 -4.00
CA GLY A 22 -3.06 -2.61 -4.41
C GLY A 22 -4.14 -2.44 -3.33
N GLN A 23 -4.61 -3.53 -2.73
CA GLN A 23 -5.57 -3.47 -1.62
C GLN A 23 -5.00 -2.75 -0.39
N MET A 24 -3.74 -2.98 -0.06
CA MET A 24 -3.06 -2.29 1.04
C MET A 24 -2.98 -0.78 0.79
N PHE A 25 -2.62 -0.38 -0.43
CA PHE A 25 -2.57 1.03 -0.84
C PHE A 25 -3.94 1.71 -0.75
N THR A 26 -5.00 1.06 -1.22
CA THR A 26 -6.36 1.62 -1.08
C THR A 26 -6.75 1.85 0.38
N LYS A 27 -6.38 0.94 1.29
CA LYS A 27 -6.64 1.10 2.73
C LYS A 27 -5.87 2.28 3.32
N ILE A 28 -4.57 2.39 2.99
CA ILE A 28 -3.72 3.48 3.47
C ILE A 28 -4.23 4.84 2.97
N ILE A 29 -4.58 4.97 1.68
CA ILE A 29 -5.14 6.22 1.12
C ILE A 29 -6.41 6.64 1.87
N LYS A 30 -7.33 5.70 2.11
CA LYS A 30 -8.55 5.97 2.88
C LYS A 30 -8.23 6.43 4.30
N GLU A 31 -7.25 5.80 4.96
CA GLU A 31 -6.83 6.15 6.31
C GLU A 31 -6.18 7.56 6.36
N ILE A 32 -5.37 7.92 5.35
CA ILE A 32 -4.79 9.28 5.20
C ILE A 32 -5.90 10.31 5.02
N MET A 33 -6.84 10.07 4.10
CA MET A 33 -7.94 11.01 3.82
C MET A 33 -8.79 11.27 5.06
N VAL A 34 -9.13 10.22 5.82
CA VAL A 34 -9.91 10.36 7.05
C VAL A 34 -9.09 11.07 8.13
N ALA A 35 -7.82 10.70 8.31
CA ALA A 35 -6.95 11.36 9.30
C ALA A 35 -6.78 12.86 9.00
N ALA A 36 -6.55 13.21 7.74
CA ALA A 36 -6.41 14.60 7.29
C ALA A 36 -7.72 15.40 7.45
N ARG A 37 -8.88 14.78 7.20
CA ARG A 37 -10.18 15.42 7.43
C ARG A 37 -10.47 15.67 8.90
N MET A 38 -10.10 14.74 9.78
CA MET A 38 -10.40 14.83 11.21
C MET A 38 -9.47 15.77 11.98
N GLY A 39 -8.16 15.72 11.71
CA GLY A 39 -7.15 16.43 12.51
C GLY A 39 -6.36 17.49 11.73
N GLY A 40 -6.84 17.87 10.54
CA GLY A 40 -6.16 18.79 9.64
C GLY A 40 -4.99 18.13 8.89
N SER A 41 -4.45 18.89 7.93
CA SER A 41 -3.42 18.45 6.99
C SER A 41 -2.00 18.44 7.56
N ASN A 42 -1.79 18.91 8.80
CA ASN A 42 -0.46 19.01 9.39
C ASN A 42 -0.11 17.74 10.19
N PRO A 43 0.89 16.93 9.75
CA PRO A 43 1.27 15.69 10.43
C PRO A 43 1.86 15.90 11.84
N GLU A 44 2.46 17.05 12.13
CA GLU A 44 3.05 17.32 13.46
C GLU A 44 1.98 17.61 14.52
N ARG A 45 0.80 18.06 14.10
CA ARG A 45 -0.34 18.32 14.99
C ARG A 45 -1.37 17.19 15.00
N ASN A 46 -1.16 16.16 14.19
CA ASN A 46 -2.08 15.04 14.01
C ASN A 46 -1.32 13.71 14.07
N ALA A 47 -1.24 13.14 15.28
CA ALA A 47 -0.54 11.88 15.52
C ALA A 47 -1.09 10.73 14.64
N ARG A 48 -2.40 10.72 14.35
CA ARG A 48 -3.01 9.72 13.47
C ARG A 48 -2.46 9.84 12.04
N LEU A 49 -2.40 11.05 11.50
CA LEU A 49 -1.84 11.30 10.17
C LEU A 49 -0.35 10.90 10.10
N LYS A 50 0.43 11.23 11.12
CA LYS A 50 1.86 10.82 11.22
C LYS A 50 2.02 9.30 11.18
N MET A 51 1.23 8.57 11.94
CA MET A 51 1.28 7.10 11.96
C MET A 51 0.90 6.48 10.61
N VAL A 52 -0.10 7.04 9.92
CA VAL A 52 -0.50 6.54 8.60
C VAL A 52 0.56 6.83 7.54
N ILE A 53 1.21 7.99 7.60
CA ILE A 53 2.34 8.32 6.71
C ILE A 53 3.51 7.34 6.93
N LEU A 54 3.81 6.97 8.18
CA LEU A 54 4.82 5.97 8.47
C LEU A 54 4.45 4.59 7.90
N LYS A 55 3.19 4.16 8.03
CA LYS A 55 2.69 2.93 7.40
C LYS A 55 2.80 2.98 5.87
N ALA A 56 2.50 4.13 5.26
CA ALA A 56 2.62 4.34 3.81
C ALA A 56 4.07 4.16 3.35
N LYS A 57 5.03 4.80 4.05
CA LYS A 57 6.46 4.66 3.77
C LYS A 57 6.95 3.22 3.96
N ALA A 58 6.52 2.54 5.02
CA ALA A 58 6.87 1.13 5.25
C ALA A 58 6.32 0.20 4.15
N ALA A 59 5.19 0.55 3.55
CA ALA A 59 4.60 -0.18 2.43
C ALA A 59 5.26 0.13 1.07
N ASN A 60 6.30 0.99 1.03
CA ASN A 60 6.88 1.54 -0.20
C ASN A 60 5.81 2.19 -1.10
N MET A 61 4.85 2.88 -0.47
CA MET A 61 3.87 3.68 -1.17
C MET A 61 4.53 4.97 -1.68
N PRO A 62 4.44 5.28 -2.98
CA PRO A 62 4.93 6.55 -3.53
C PRO A 62 4.03 7.73 -3.14
#